data_AF-A0A3L8RAC1-F1
#
_entry.id   AF-A0A3L8RAC1-F1
#
_cell.length_a   1.000
_cell.length_b   1.000
_cell.length_c   1.000
_cell.angle_alpha   90.00
_cell.angle_beta   90.00
_cell.angle_gamma   90.00
#
_symmetry.space_group_name_H-M   'P 1'
#
loop_
_entity.id
_entity.type
_entity.pdbx_description
1 polymer ?
#
loop_
_entity_poly.entity_id
_entity_poly.type
_entity_poly.pdbx_seq_one_letter_code
_entity_poly.pdbx_strand_id
1 'polypeptide(L)'
;MEPEPPGEGGGEGEAEPGEEGLIEFYGSFKEMFEFFCKNTTIHGTVRLVCSGRNRAKTAFWTLLLLASLAMLYWQFALMFSQFWAYPVVLTMSVDSEPKMFPAVTVCNLDPYRFEPISEQLEQLEHMAEESLTFLYGPTASARLSHRRDRDKDRDRNKERDNDKDRDRDKDKAIPVQPQANLSSNFRLSQNFSLVRMWEPGAGRKHSRVGFRLCNSTGGDCFYSSHASGTAALQEWFRFHFINLLAQLPPALARHPRRFQDLVYSCQYDGEPCRPSDYVPFHHPVFGSCYTFNSKGTDPFWRATKPGIPYGLSLILRAEQQEHIPLLSTVAGVKVMIHSHNQTPFLEHEGFHIRPGIATTIGIRQDQVNRLGGNYGKCTTDGADVAVELLYNSSYTLQACLHSCFQRAMLRHCGCGYVYYPLPAGARYCDYRRQPAWGNWYWYYCYYCYH
;
A
#
# COMPACT_ATOMS: atom_id res chain seq x y z
N MET A 1 5.37 -29.06 114.63
CA MET A 1 5.99 -30.08 115.49
C MET A 1 7.03 -30.74 114.64
N GLU A 2 8.30 -30.55 115.01
CA GLU A 2 9.57 -31.08 114.49
C GLU A 2 9.56 -32.58 114.06
N PRO A 3 10.64 -33.17 113.51
CA PRO A 3 11.61 -32.71 112.48
C PRO A 3 12.14 -33.86 111.53
N GLU A 4 12.76 -33.49 110.38
CA GLU A 4 14.02 -33.99 109.75
C GLU A 4 14.35 -35.54 109.50
N PRO A 5 15.42 -35.94 108.75
CA PRO A 5 15.49 -36.33 107.31
C PRO A 5 16.26 -37.70 107.14
N PRO A 6 17.24 -38.00 106.24
CA PRO A 6 17.67 -37.53 104.90
C PRO A 6 17.98 -38.67 103.87
N GLY A 7 18.54 -38.33 102.70
CA GLY A 7 19.35 -39.22 101.83
C GLY A 7 19.30 -38.84 100.34
N GLU A 8 19.97 -37.76 99.91
CA GLU A 8 21.32 -37.71 99.29
C GLU A 8 21.43 -38.23 97.84
N GLY A 9 21.97 -37.38 96.95
CA GLY A 9 22.44 -37.77 95.61
C GLY A 9 22.42 -36.63 94.59
N GLY A 10 23.44 -35.76 94.61
CA GLY A 10 23.48 -34.48 93.90
C GLY A 10 23.91 -34.49 92.42
N GLY A 11 24.03 -33.29 91.85
CA GLY A 11 24.75 -33.03 90.60
C GLY A 11 24.14 -31.91 89.73
N GLU A 12 24.46 -30.65 90.03
CA GLU A 12 24.28 -29.51 89.12
C GLU A 12 25.23 -29.58 87.91
N GLY A 13 24.79 -29.02 86.77
CA GLY A 13 25.61 -28.77 85.59
C GLY A 13 24.87 -27.88 84.60
N GLU A 14 25.39 -26.66 84.42
CA GLU A 14 24.83 -25.50 83.73
C GLU A 14 24.64 -25.62 82.20
N ALA A 15 23.94 -24.61 81.68
CA ALA A 15 23.46 -24.40 80.30
C ALA A 15 24.54 -24.06 79.26
N GLU A 16 24.20 -24.29 77.99
CA GLU A 16 24.73 -23.54 76.83
C GLU A 16 23.60 -23.39 75.79
N PRO A 17 23.29 -22.16 75.29
CA PRO A 17 22.29 -21.89 74.26
C PRO A 17 22.92 -21.88 72.87
N GLY A 18 22.62 -22.86 72.04
CA GLY A 18 23.11 -22.95 70.65
C GLY A 18 22.18 -22.29 69.64
N GLU A 19 22.57 -21.08 69.22
CA GLU A 19 22.31 -20.37 67.95
C GLU A 19 21.08 -20.70 67.09
N GLU A 20 20.22 -19.68 66.94
CA GLU A 20 19.32 -19.49 65.81
C GLU A 20 20.11 -19.27 64.51
N GLY A 21 20.50 -20.37 63.85
CA GLY A 21 21.01 -20.35 62.48
C GLY A 21 19.89 -20.61 61.47
N LEU A 22 19.39 -19.57 60.82
CA LEU A 22 18.60 -19.71 59.59
C LEU A 22 19.45 -20.43 58.55
N ILE A 23 18.87 -21.48 57.94
CA ILE A 23 19.38 -22.39 56.89
C ILE A 23 19.87 -23.75 57.45
N GLU A 24 18.93 -24.66 57.72
CA GLU A 24 19.22 -26.09 57.86
C GLU A 24 19.79 -26.64 56.54
N PHE A 25 21.08 -26.96 56.53
CA PHE A 25 21.67 -27.78 55.47
C PHE A 25 21.30 -29.24 55.73
N TYR A 26 20.29 -29.77 55.04
CA TYR A 26 19.97 -31.19 55.07
C TYR A 26 21.18 -32.03 54.65
N GLY A 27 21.60 -32.99 55.48
CA GLY A 27 22.80 -33.79 55.25
C GLY A 27 22.67 -34.80 54.10
N SER A 28 21.45 -35.05 53.63
CA SER A 28 21.14 -35.95 52.53
C SER A 28 19.82 -35.58 51.85
N PHE A 29 19.72 -35.82 50.53
CA PHE A 29 18.46 -35.68 49.79
C PHE A 29 17.32 -36.48 50.42
N LYS A 30 17.64 -37.63 51.02
CA LYS A 30 16.66 -38.49 51.71
C LYS A 30 16.07 -37.80 52.95
N GLU A 31 16.91 -37.13 53.73
CA GLU A 31 16.50 -36.43 54.95
C GLU A 31 15.64 -35.21 54.64
N MET A 32 16.04 -34.44 53.63
CA MET A 32 15.25 -33.33 53.08
C MET A 32 13.88 -33.81 52.56
N PHE A 33 13.85 -34.93 51.82
CA PHE A 33 12.62 -35.48 51.28
C PHE A 33 11.70 -36.03 52.37
N GLU A 34 12.24 -36.71 53.39
CA GLU A 34 11.46 -37.19 54.54
C GLU A 34 10.87 -36.04 55.37
N PHE A 35 11.64 -34.96 55.58
CA PHE A 35 11.15 -33.74 56.23
C PHE A 35 10.03 -33.09 55.40
N PHE A 36 10.26 -32.88 54.11
CA PHE A 36 9.25 -32.34 53.19
C PHE A 36 7.98 -33.17 53.19
N CYS A 37 8.09 -34.50 53.10
CA CYS A 37 6.94 -35.40 53.09
C CYS A 37 6.13 -35.39 54.39
N LYS A 38 6.75 -35.11 55.54
CA LYS A 38 6.09 -35.03 56.85
C LYS A 38 5.45 -33.66 57.12
N ASN A 39 6.05 -32.59 56.59
CA ASN A 39 5.62 -31.21 56.86
C ASN A 39 4.73 -30.63 55.74
N THR A 40 4.67 -31.27 54.58
CA THR A 40 3.80 -30.87 53.47
C THR A 40 2.37 -31.37 53.65
N THR A 41 1.40 -30.57 53.19
CA THR A 41 -0.02 -30.94 53.15
C THR A 41 -0.38 -31.85 51.98
N ILE A 42 0.61 -32.25 51.16
CA ILE A 42 0.42 -33.21 50.06
C ILE A 42 0.12 -34.60 50.66
N HIS A 43 -1.15 -34.99 50.69
CA HIS A 43 -1.60 -36.24 51.31
C HIS A 43 -0.96 -37.52 50.74
N GLY A 44 -0.47 -37.48 49.49
CA GLY A 44 0.19 -38.62 48.83
C GLY A 44 1.59 -38.91 49.38
N THR A 45 2.35 -37.90 49.79
CA THR A 45 3.75 -38.04 50.24
C THR A 45 3.87 -38.52 51.68
N VAL A 46 2.94 -38.12 52.56
CA VAL A 46 2.85 -38.62 53.94
C VAL A 46 2.60 -40.14 53.97
N ARG A 47 1.71 -40.64 53.10
CA ARG A 47 1.39 -42.09 53.01
C ARG A 47 2.52 -42.92 52.39
N LEU A 48 3.41 -42.29 51.62
CA LEU A 48 4.62 -42.90 51.07
C LEU A 48 5.62 -43.26 52.17
N VAL A 49 5.85 -42.33 53.10
CA VAL A 49 6.81 -42.44 54.21
C VAL A 49 6.28 -43.31 55.36
N CYS A 50 4.98 -43.26 55.66
CA CYS A 50 4.36 -44.05 56.73
C CYS A 50 4.03 -45.52 56.35
N SER A 51 4.16 -45.94 55.09
CA SER A 51 3.78 -47.28 54.60
C SER A 51 4.96 -48.26 54.43
N GLY A 52 6.11 -48.01 55.08
CA GLY A 52 7.33 -48.83 54.90
C GLY A 52 7.19 -50.35 55.14
N ARG A 53 6.13 -50.79 55.85
CA ARG A 53 5.91 -52.19 56.23
C ARG A 53 5.08 -53.02 55.22
N ASN A 54 4.29 -52.38 54.34
CA ASN A 54 3.44 -53.07 53.37
C ASN A 54 3.75 -52.62 51.93
N ARG A 55 4.60 -53.37 51.24
CA ARG A 55 5.12 -53.05 49.89
C ARG A 55 4.02 -52.79 48.85
N ALA A 56 2.90 -53.52 48.91
CA ALA A 56 1.77 -53.34 47.98
C ALA A 56 1.03 -52.00 48.19
N LYS A 57 0.86 -51.55 49.44
CA LYS A 57 0.23 -50.26 49.75
C LYS A 57 1.13 -49.10 49.33
N THR A 58 2.43 -49.24 49.55
CA THR A 58 3.42 -48.25 49.09
C THR A 58 3.41 -48.16 47.56
N ALA A 59 3.40 -49.30 46.85
CA ALA A 59 3.32 -49.33 45.39
C ALA A 59 2.04 -48.66 44.83
N PHE A 60 0.90 -48.90 45.47
CA PHE A 60 -0.37 -48.27 45.10
C PHE A 60 -0.31 -46.74 45.27
N TRP A 61 0.16 -46.25 46.42
CA TRP A 61 0.27 -44.80 46.68
C TRP A 61 1.35 -44.13 45.82
N THR A 62 2.47 -44.82 45.52
CA THR A 62 3.47 -44.31 44.56
C THR A 62 2.88 -44.16 43.16
N LEU A 63 2.08 -45.13 42.68
CA LEU A 63 1.48 -45.07 41.34
C LEU A 63 0.46 -43.93 41.24
N LEU A 64 -0.39 -43.76 42.27
CA LEU A 64 -1.35 -42.66 42.33
C LEU A 64 -0.66 -41.29 42.39
N LEU A 65 0.42 -41.16 43.18
CA LEU A 65 1.20 -39.93 43.24
C LEU A 65 1.83 -39.63 41.88
N LEU A 66 2.46 -40.60 41.23
CA LEU A 66 3.03 -40.46 39.88
C LEU A 66 1.96 -40.09 38.84
N ALA A 67 0.79 -40.72 38.87
CA ALA A 67 -0.31 -40.40 37.96
C ALA A 67 -0.82 -38.96 38.19
N SER A 68 -0.97 -38.53 39.45
CA SER A 68 -1.39 -37.16 39.77
C SER A 68 -0.35 -36.11 39.36
N LEU A 69 0.95 -36.40 39.52
CA LEU A 69 2.04 -35.56 39.05
C LEU A 69 2.07 -35.50 37.52
N ALA A 70 1.89 -36.63 36.83
CA ALA A 70 1.84 -36.67 35.38
C ALA A 70 0.66 -35.84 34.83
N MET A 71 -0.53 -35.96 35.43
CA MET A 71 -1.69 -35.13 35.09
C MET A 71 -1.43 -33.64 35.35
N LEU A 72 -0.75 -33.30 36.46
CA LEU A 72 -0.39 -31.93 36.77
C LEU A 72 0.58 -31.35 35.73
N TYR A 73 1.65 -32.09 35.37
CA TYR A 73 2.59 -31.67 34.34
C TYR A 73 1.93 -31.59 32.95
N TRP A 74 1.00 -32.49 32.65
CA TRP A 74 0.20 -32.41 31.44
C TRP A 74 -0.65 -31.14 31.39
N GLN A 75 -1.38 -30.83 32.46
CA GLN A 75 -2.18 -29.60 32.56
C GLN A 75 -1.30 -28.34 32.52
N PHE A 76 -0.15 -28.37 33.19
CA PHE A 76 0.82 -27.28 33.12
C PHE A 76 1.33 -27.08 31.68
N ALA A 77 1.66 -28.16 30.97
CA ALA A 77 2.09 -28.08 29.58
C ALA A 77 0.99 -27.48 28.67
N LEU A 78 -0.28 -27.86 28.90
CA LEU A 78 -1.42 -27.28 28.17
C LEU A 78 -1.57 -25.77 28.46
N MET A 79 -1.59 -25.37 29.73
CA MET A 79 -1.69 -23.97 30.14
C MET A 79 -0.51 -23.14 29.64
N PHE A 80 0.69 -23.69 29.72
CA PHE A 80 1.92 -23.06 29.22
C PHE A 80 1.87 -22.90 27.69
N SER A 81 1.42 -23.93 26.97
CA SER A 81 1.21 -23.85 25.53
C SER A 81 0.17 -22.81 25.16
N GLN A 82 -0.92 -22.68 25.93
CA GLN A 82 -1.97 -21.70 25.67
C GLN A 82 -1.49 -20.26 25.95
N PHE A 83 -0.70 -20.06 27.00
CA PHE A 83 -0.10 -18.76 27.31
C PHE A 83 0.81 -18.26 26.18
N TRP A 84 1.68 -19.14 25.66
CA TRP A 84 2.59 -18.80 24.55
C TRP A 84 1.96 -18.83 23.17
N ALA A 85 0.70 -19.26 23.04
CA ALA A 85 -0.05 -19.20 21.79
C ALA A 85 -0.65 -17.81 21.49
N TYR A 86 -0.68 -16.90 22.47
CA TYR A 86 -1.22 -15.53 22.33
C TYR A 86 -2.60 -15.47 21.63
N PRO A 87 -3.64 -16.18 22.13
CA PRO A 87 -4.95 -16.18 21.49
C PRO A 87 -5.63 -14.80 21.55
N VAL A 88 -6.38 -14.45 20.50
CA VAL A 88 -7.10 -13.17 20.38
C VAL A 88 -8.62 -13.40 20.27
N VAL A 89 -9.41 -12.45 20.79
CA VAL A 89 -10.88 -12.46 20.73
C VAL A 89 -11.37 -11.28 19.90
N LEU A 90 -12.29 -11.53 18.96
CA LEU A 90 -12.90 -10.50 18.14
C LEU A 90 -14.11 -9.90 18.87
N THR A 91 -14.15 -8.56 18.96
CA THR A 91 -15.32 -7.81 19.44
C THR A 91 -15.85 -6.96 18.30
N MET A 92 -17.18 -6.92 18.15
CA MET A 92 -17.86 -6.12 17.13
C MET A 92 -18.77 -5.11 17.81
N SER A 93 -18.64 -3.85 17.44
CA SER A 93 -19.44 -2.73 17.92
C SER A 93 -19.86 -1.86 16.74
N VAL A 94 -21.02 -1.22 16.87
CA VAL A 94 -21.55 -0.31 15.85
C VAL A 94 -21.70 1.06 16.49
N ASP A 95 -20.84 1.98 16.12
CA ASP A 95 -20.90 3.36 16.60
C ASP A 95 -21.80 4.18 15.67
N SER A 96 -22.81 4.83 16.22
CA SER A 96 -23.74 5.71 15.47
C SER A 96 -23.42 7.20 15.65
N GLU A 97 -22.24 7.52 16.19
CA GLU A 97 -21.82 8.90 16.42
C GLU A 97 -21.47 9.62 15.11
N PRO A 98 -21.65 10.96 15.03
CA PRO A 98 -21.20 11.75 13.90
C PRO A 98 -19.71 11.54 13.63
N LYS A 99 -19.37 11.09 12.42
CA LYS A 99 -17.99 10.91 11.97
C LYS A 99 -17.60 12.03 11.00
N MET A 100 -16.30 12.26 10.85
CA MET A 100 -15.78 13.11 9.79
C MET A 100 -16.05 12.45 8.44
N PHE A 101 -16.58 13.20 7.47
CA PHE A 101 -16.76 12.72 6.11
C PHE A 101 -15.40 12.29 5.54
N PRO A 102 -15.29 11.15 4.84
CA PRO A 102 -13.99 10.64 4.38
C PRO A 102 -13.35 11.58 3.34
N ALA A 103 -12.06 11.38 3.10
CA ALA A 103 -11.41 12.05 1.98
C ALA A 103 -11.90 11.42 0.66
N VAL A 104 -12.25 12.27 -0.31
CA VAL A 104 -12.72 11.83 -1.63
C VAL A 104 -11.78 12.39 -2.68
N THR A 105 -11.09 11.49 -3.38
CA THR A 105 -10.23 11.84 -4.51
C THR A 105 -10.96 11.59 -5.81
N VAL A 106 -10.98 12.61 -6.67
CA VAL A 106 -11.59 12.58 -8.00
C VAL A 106 -10.53 12.93 -9.02
N CYS A 107 -10.38 12.08 -10.04
CA CYS A 107 -9.39 12.22 -11.10
C CYS A 107 -10.03 12.11 -12.46
N ASN A 108 -9.58 12.93 -13.40
CA ASN A 108 -9.89 12.71 -14.80
C ASN A 108 -9.36 11.33 -15.23
N LEU A 109 -9.91 10.73 -16.28
CA LEU A 109 -9.29 9.55 -16.92
C LEU A 109 -8.48 9.95 -18.15
N ASP A 110 -8.22 11.24 -18.33
CA ASP A 110 -7.46 11.81 -19.44
C ASP A 110 -6.08 12.30 -18.99
N PRO A 111 -4.99 11.54 -19.25
CA PRO A 111 -3.64 12.04 -19.04
C PRO A 111 -3.35 13.17 -20.04
N TYR A 112 -3.18 14.38 -19.51
CA TYR A 112 -3.05 15.60 -20.29
C TYR A 112 -1.81 15.61 -21.19
N ARG A 113 -1.97 16.22 -22.38
CA ARG A 113 -0.87 16.56 -23.29
C ARG A 113 -0.13 17.79 -22.75
N PHE A 114 0.96 17.58 -22.01
CA PHE A 114 1.80 18.71 -21.60
C PHE A 114 2.32 19.46 -22.85
N GLU A 115 2.08 20.76 -22.95
CA GLU A 115 2.58 21.59 -24.06
C GLU A 115 4.11 21.44 -24.28
N PRO A 116 4.95 21.33 -23.24
CA PRO A 116 6.40 21.12 -23.45
C PRO A 116 6.79 19.78 -24.09
N ILE A 117 5.90 18.79 -24.11
CA ILE A 117 6.17 17.46 -24.71
C ILE A 117 5.30 17.16 -25.93
N SER A 118 4.51 18.13 -26.41
CA SER A 118 3.52 17.90 -27.47
C SER A 118 4.18 17.37 -28.74
N GLU A 119 5.31 17.95 -29.15
CA GLU A 119 6.07 17.52 -30.33
C GLU A 119 6.60 16.08 -30.17
N GLN A 120 7.16 15.76 -29.01
CA GLN A 120 7.68 14.43 -28.70
C GLN A 120 6.58 13.38 -28.64
N LEU A 121 5.40 13.76 -28.14
CA LEU A 121 4.23 12.91 -28.09
C LEU A 121 3.68 12.66 -29.49
N GLU A 122 3.65 13.68 -30.37
CA GLU A 122 3.30 13.52 -31.79
C GLU A 122 4.24 12.54 -32.51
N GLN A 123 5.55 12.63 -32.24
CA GLN A 123 6.52 11.66 -32.77
C GLN A 123 6.24 10.23 -32.28
N LEU A 124 5.88 10.06 -31.01
CA LEU A 124 5.53 8.75 -30.44
C LEU A 124 4.23 8.19 -31.05
N GLU A 125 3.22 9.04 -31.27
CA GLU A 125 1.99 8.66 -31.96
C GLU A 125 2.27 8.21 -33.40
N HIS A 126 3.16 8.89 -34.11
CA HIS A 126 3.58 8.47 -35.46
C HIS A 126 4.26 7.09 -35.47
N MET A 127 5.19 6.83 -34.55
CA MET A 127 5.82 5.51 -34.43
C MET A 127 4.82 4.39 -34.09
N ALA A 128 3.78 4.71 -33.32
CA ALA A 128 2.70 3.77 -33.02
C ALA A 128 1.86 3.44 -34.28
N GLU A 129 1.55 4.44 -35.09
CA GLU A 129 0.84 4.26 -36.37
C GLU A 129 1.65 3.43 -37.38
N GLU A 130 2.96 3.65 -37.47
CA GLU A 130 3.87 2.84 -38.28
C GLU A 130 3.89 1.38 -37.80
N SER A 131 3.99 1.17 -36.48
CA SER A 131 3.99 -0.16 -35.87
C SER A 131 2.67 -0.90 -36.12
N LEU A 132 1.53 -0.20 -36.02
CA LEU A 132 0.21 -0.74 -36.37
C LEU A 132 0.13 -1.15 -37.84
N THR A 133 0.63 -0.29 -38.72
CA THR A 133 0.64 -0.53 -40.17
C THR A 133 1.50 -1.76 -40.51
N PHE A 134 2.66 -1.90 -39.88
CA PHE A 134 3.54 -3.07 -40.03
C PHE A 134 2.89 -4.36 -39.52
N LEU A 135 2.18 -4.33 -38.39
CA LEU A 135 1.60 -5.52 -37.77
C LEU A 135 0.28 -5.97 -38.40
N TYR A 136 -0.57 -5.03 -38.82
CA TYR A 136 -1.95 -5.29 -39.23
C TYR A 136 -2.29 -4.84 -40.65
N GLY A 137 -1.37 -4.19 -41.36
CA GLY A 137 -1.56 -3.69 -42.71
C GLY A 137 -2.20 -2.28 -42.78
N PRO A 138 -2.21 -1.67 -43.98
CA PRO A 138 -2.55 -0.25 -44.18
C PRO A 138 -4.03 0.11 -43.95
N THR A 139 -4.95 -0.86 -44.05
CA THR A 139 -6.40 -0.64 -43.84
C THR A 139 -6.77 -0.34 -42.38
N ALA A 140 -5.93 -0.72 -41.42
CA ALA A 140 -6.13 -0.42 -40.01
C ALA A 140 -5.71 1.03 -39.64
N SER A 141 -4.61 1.51 -40.22
CA SER A 141 -4.07 2.86 -39.99
C SER A 141 -4.95 3.96 -40.61
N ALA A 142 -5.51 3.71 -41.80
CA ALA A 142 -6.37 4.67 -42.51
C ALA A 142 -7.67 5.05 -41.76
N ARG A 143 -8.12 4.25 -40.77
CA ARG A 143 -9.30 4.57 -39.95
C ARG A 143 -8.97 5.51 -38.76
N LEU A 144 -7.72 5.56 -38.32
CA LEU A 144 -7.25 6.43 -37.24
C LEU A 144 -6.96 7.85 -37.76
N SER A 145 -6.29 7.96 -38.91
CA SER A 145 -6.01 9.25 -39.56
C SER A 145 -7.27 10.02 -39.94
N HIS A 146 -8.29 9.33 -40.48
CA HIS A 146 -9.58 9.95 -40.82
C HIS A 146 -10.36 10.52 -39.63
N ARG A 147 -10.09 10.03 -38.40
CA ARG A 147 -10.70 10.54 -37.16
C ARG A 147 -10.00 11.81 -36.69
N ARG A 148 -8.66 11.86 -36.80
CA ARG A 148 -7.82 13.00 -36.45
C ARG A 148 -8.07 14.23 -37.34
N ASP A 149 -8.26 14.04 -38.65
CA ASP A 149 -8.62 15.15 -39.55
C ASP A 149 -10.01 15.73 -39.25
N ARG A 150 -10.97 14.87 -38.88
CA ARG A 150 -12.31 15.30 -38.44
C ARG A 150 -12.30 16.11 -37.15
N ASP A 151 -11.42 15.77 -36.20
CA ASP A 151 -11.28 16.51 -34.94
C ASP A 151 -10.59 17.87 -35.15
N LYS A 152 -9.54 17.93 -36.00
CA LYS A 152 -8.88 19.19 -36.37
C LYS A 152 -9.82 20.18 -37.08
N ASP A 153 -10.66 19.70 -37.98
CA ASP A 153 -11.66 20.56 -38.65
C ASP A 153 -12.76 21.05 -37.69
N ARG A 154 -13.07 20.28 -36.66
CA ARG A 154 -14.06 20.65 -35.63
C ARG A 154 -13.51 21.70 -34.67
N ASP A 155 -12.25 21.60 -34.26
CA ASP A 155 -11.59 22.61 -33.42
C ASP A 155 -11.38 23.93 -34.16
N ARG A 156 -11.03 23.88 -35.47
CA ARG A 156 -10.97 25.08 -36.33
C ARG A 156 -12.31 25.82 -36.43
N ASN A 157 -13.42 25.08 -36.50
CA ASN A 157 -14.75 25.68 -36.55
C ASN A 157 -15.17 26.27 -35.18
N LYS A 158 -14.73 25.67 -34.07
CA LYS A 158 -15.01 26.14 -32.70
C LYS A 158 -14.23 27.42 -32.36
N GLU A 159 -13.01 27.57 -32.87
CA GLU A 159 -12.24 28.83 -32.82
C GLU A 159 -12.90 29.94 -33.65
N ARG A 160 -13.49 29.60 -34.79
CA ARG A 160 -14.18 30.56 -35.67
C ARG A 160 -15.51 31.07 -35.12
N ASP A 161 -16.21 30.26 -34.33
CA ASP A 161 -17.46 30.67 -33.66
C ASP A 161 -17.19 31.51 -32.40
N ASN A 162 -16.07 31.30 -31.69
CA ASN A 162 -15.66 32.12 -30.54
C ASN A 162 -15.13 33.51 -30.94
N ASP A 163 -14.78 33.74 -32.21
CA ASP A 163 -14.29 35.03 -32.70
C ASP A 163 -15.42 36.03 -32.99
N LYS A 164 -16.69 35.62 -32.89
CA LYS A 164 -17.86 36.49 -33.10
C LYS A 164 -18.44 37.12 -31.83
N ASP A 165 -17.99 36.72 -30.63
CA ASP A 165 -18.50 37.21 -29.34
C ASP A 165 -17.46 37.99 -28.52
N ARG A 166 -16.31 38.34 -29.09
CA ARG A 166 -15.16 38.88 -28.33
C ARG A 166 -14.88 40.38 -28.54
N ASP A 167 -15.93 41.19 -28.70
CA ASP A 167 -15.79 42.65 -28.80
C ASP A 167 -16.18 43.41 -27.50
N ARG A 168 -16.17 42.74 -26.35
CA ARG A 168 -16.55 43.37 -25.08
C ARG A 168 -15.89 42.81 -23.82
N ASP A 169 -14.57 42.61 -23.83
CA ASP A 169 -13.77 42.69 -22.59
C ASP A 169 -12.26 42.72 -22.93
N LYS A 170 -11.76 43.93 -23.23
CA LYS A 170 -10.32 44.22 -23.22
C LYS A 170 -10.06 45.00 -21.94
N ASP A 171 -9.70 44.29 -20.87
CA ASP A 171 -8.79 44.76 -19.82
C ASP A 171 -8.68 43.71 -18.70
N LYS A 172 -7.68 42.81 -18.85
CA LYS A 172 -6.92 42.07 -17.80
C LYS A 172 -6.37 40.76 -18.36
N ALA A 173 -5.42 40.85 -19.29
CA ALA A 173 -4.51 39.76 -19.59
C ALA A 173 -3.25 39.95 -18.72
N ILE A 174 -3.01 39.01 -17.82
CA ILE A 174 -1.80 38.89 -17.00
C ILE A 174 -0.65 38.41 -17.91
N PRO A 175 0.60 38.90 -17.78
CA PRO A 175 1.67 38.54 -18.70
C PRO A 175 2.07 37.07 -18.49
N VAL A 176 1.85 36.23 -19.50
CA VAL A 176 2.43 34.89 -19.59
C VAL A 176 3.90 35.05 -19.97
N GLN A 177 4.82 34.75 -19.04
CA GLN A 177 6.24 34.71 -19.33
C GLN A 177 6.58 33.50 -20.23
N PRO A 178 7.45 33.66 -21.24
CA PRO A 178 7.86 32.58 -22.12
C PRO A 178 9.07 31.80 -21.56
N GLN A 179 9.17 30.54 -22.01
CA GLN A 179 10.37 29.68 -22.07
C GLN A 179 10.86 28.98 -20.79
N ALA A 180 10.37 27.74 -20.62
CA ALA A 180 11.25 26.64 -20.25
C ALA A 180 11.61 25.88 -21.54
N ASN A 181 12.75 26.19 -22.14
CA ASN A 181 13.28 25.41 -23.26
C ASN A 181 13.64 24.01 -22.75
N LEU A 182 12.74 23.05 -22.93
CA LEU A 182 13.11 21.64 -22.88
C LEU A 182 14.16 21.43 -23.97
N SER A 183 15.33 20.90 -23.61
CA SER A 183 16.45 20.77 -24.53
C SER A 183 16.00 20.12 -25.84
N SER A 184 16.35 20.72 -26.97
CA SER A 184 16.12 20.27 -28.36
C SER A 184 16.74 18.90 -28.72
N ASN A 185 17.02 18.05 -27.73
CA ASN A 185 17.83 16.84 -27.81
C ASN A 185 17.04 15.58 -27.40
N PHE A 186 15.71 15.63 -27.30
CA PHE A 186 14.92 14.41 -27.11
C PHE A 186 14.90 13.56 -28.38
N ARG A 187 15.25 12.28 -28.25
CA ARG A 187 15.09 11.27 -29.30
C ARG A 187 14.42 10.05 -28.69
N LEU A 188 13.38 9.57 -29.34
CA LEU A 188 12.74 8.30 -29.03
C LEU A 188 13.70 7.14 -29.32
N SER A 189 13.72 6.14 -28.46
CA SER A 189 14.57 4.97 -28.67
C SER A 189 14.02 4.10 -29.80
N GLN A 190 14.63 4.20 -30.99
CA GLN A 190 14.26 3.35 -32.14
C GLN A 190 14.61 1.87 -31.92
N ASN A 191 15.42 1.55 -30.90
CA ASN A 191 15.82 0.19 -30.57
C ASN A 191 14.73 -0.59 -29.80
N PHE A 192 13.65 0.08 -29.40
CA PHE A 192 12.51 -0.52 -28.71
C PHE A 192 11.29 -0.52 -29.64
N SER A 193 11.17 -1.54 -30.47
CA SER A 193 10.08 -1.70 -31.44
C SER A 193 9.21 -2.92 -31.12
N LEU A 194 7.96 -2.89 -31.59
CA LEU A 194 7.09 -4.05 -31.53
C LEU A 194 7.50 -5.08 -32.59
N VAL A 195 7.60 -6.33 -32.18
CA VAL A 195 8.02 -7.45 -33.03
C VAL A 195 6.97 -8.55 -32.97
N ARG A 196 6.74 -9.22 -34.11
CA ARG A 196 5.94 -10.44 -34.17
C ARG A 196 6.76 -11.60 -33.62
N MET A 197 6.24 -12.27 -32.61
CA MET A 197 6.89 -13.40 -31.94
C MET A 197 6.19 -14.71 -32.30
N TRP A 198 6.97 -15.78 -32.40
CA TRP A 198 6.50 -17.11 -32.77
C TRP A 198 6.84 -18.13 -31.68
N GLU A 199 5.84 -18.90 -31.24
CA GLU A 199 6.06 -20.04 -30.35
C GLU A 199 6.50 -21.27 -31.17
N PRO A 200 7.63 -21.93 -30.83
CA PRO A 200 8.03 -23.17 -31.48
C PRO A 200 6.95 -24.25 -31.28
N GLY A 201 6.34 -24.72 -32.37
CA GLY A 201 5.34 -25.80 -32.35
C GLY A 201 3.88 -25.35 -32.42
N ALA A 202 3.58 -24.06 -32.24
CA ALA A 202 2.24 -23.53 -32.47
C ALA A 202 2.07 -23.19 -33.97
N GLY A 203 1.05 -23.72 -34.66
CA GLY A 203 0.81 -23.40 -36.07
C GLY A 203 0.55 -21.90 -36.34
N ARG A 204 0.40 -21.50 -37.62
CA ARG A 204 0.27 -20.08 -38.09
C ARG A 204 -0.83 -19.24 -37.41
N LYS A 205 -1.65 -19.86 -36.57
CA LYS A 205 -2.80 -19.28 -35.87
C LYS A 205 -2.46 -18.67 -34.49
N HIS A 206 -1.23 -18.80 -33.98
CA HIS A 206 -0.83 -18.23 -32.68
C HIS A 206 0.37 -17.27 -32.80
N SER A 207 0.24 -16.27 -33.67
CA SER A 207 1.20 -15.16 -33.75
C SER A 207 1.05 -14.25 -32.52
N ARG A 208 2.03 -14.22 -31.62
CA ARG A 208 2.08 -13.26 -30.50
C ARG A 208 2.74 -11.96 -30.97
N VAL A 209 2.47 -10.85 -30.29
CA VAL A 209 3.13 -9.56 -30.52
C VAL A 209 3.75 -9.11 -29.21
N GLY A 210 4.94 -8.54 -29.28
CA GLY A 210 5.69 -8.21 -28.08
C GLY A 210 6.86 -7.28 -28.35
N PHE A 211 7.68 -7.10 -27.33
CA PHE A 211 8.92 -6.33 -27.41
C PHE A 211 10.00 -7.03 -26.59
N ARG A 212 11.27 -6.68 -26.86
CA ARG A 212 12.41 -7.17 -26.10
C ARG A 212 13.14 -6.03 -25.42
N LEU A 213 13.61 -6.26 -24.20
CA LEU A 213 14.38 -5.32 -23.39
C LEU A 213 15.68 -5.99 -22.97
N CYS A 214 16.79 -5.49 -23.47
CA CYS A 214 18.10 -6.08 -23.24
C CYS A 214 18.92 -5.29 -22.21
N ASN A 215 19.84 -5.98 -21.54
CA ASN A 215 20.87 -5.35 -20.72
C ASN A 215 21.86 -4.54 -21.60
N SER A 216 22.72 -3.74 -20.98
CA SER A 216 23.73 -2.89 -21.63
C SER A 216 24.71 -3.67 -22.53
N THR A 217 24.95 -4.95 -22.22
CA THR A 217 25.80 -5.85 -23.02
C THR A 217 25.05 -6.51 -24.19
N GLY A 218 23.72 -6.39 -24.26
CA GLY A 218 22.87 -7.03 -25.26
C GLY A 218 22.74 -8.56 -25.11
N GLY A 219 23.41 -9.16 -24.12
CA GLY A 219 23.45 -10.62 -23.95
C GLY A 219 22.23 -11.21 -23.22
N ASP A 220 21.69 -10.48 -22.24
CA ASP A 220 20.48 -10.88 -21.51
C ASP A 220 19.31 -9.99 -21.91
N CYS A 221 18.26 -10.59 -22.46
CA CYS A 221 17.09 -9.89 -22.97
C CYS A 221 15.81 -10.50 -22.40
N PHE A 222 15.00 -9.64 -21.79
CA PHE A 222 13.64 -9.95 -21.39
C PHE A 222 12.71 -9.81 -22.59
N TYR A 223 11.81 -10.78 -22.79
CA TYR A 223 10.83 -10.78 -23.86
C TYR A 223 9.43 -10.65 -23.28
N SER A 224 8.78 -9.51 -23.49
CA SER A 224 7.35 -9.37 -23.17
C SER A 224 6.53 -9.82 -24.36
N SER A 225 5.69 -10.83 -24.20
CA SER A 225 4.82 -11.34 -25.27
C SER A 225 3.35 -11.27 -24.87
N HIS A 226 2.53 -10.67 -25.73
CA HIS A 226 1.10 -10.49 -25.49
C HIS A 226 0.27 -11.28 -26.50
N ALA A 227 -0.89 -11.78 -26.05
CA ALA A 227 -1.84 -12.47 -26.90
C ALA A 227 -2.61 -11.50 -27.84
N SER A 228 -2.81 -10.26 -27.41
CA SER A 228 -3.39 -9.19 -28.23
C SER A 228 -2.33 -8.14 -28.58
N GLY A 229 -2.26 -7.74 -29.85
CA GLY A 229 -1.37 -6.64 -30.24
C GLY A 229 -1.87 -5.25 -29.82
N THR A 230 -3.15 -5.08 -29.46
CA THR A 230 -3.59 -3.83 -28.80
C THR A 230 -2.99 -3.72 -27.41
N ALA A 231 -2.97 -4.82 -26.64
CA ALA A 231 -2.33 -4.85 -25.33
C ALA A 231 -0.81 -4.62 -25.45
N ALA A 232 -0.16 -5.25 -26.44
CA ALA A 232 1.26 -5.03 -26.71
C ALA A 232 1.56 -3.56 -27.05
N LEU A 233 0.72 -2.94 -27.88
CA LEU A 233 0.87 -1.54 -28.28
C LEU A 233 0.66 -0.58 -27.12
N GLN A 234 -0.35 -0.81 -26.28
CA GLN A 234 -0.60 0.01 -25.10
C GLN A 234 0.57 -0.05 -24.11
N GLU A 235 1.08 -1.23 -23.80
CA GLU A 235 2.24 -1.39 -22.90
C GLU A 235 3.51 -0.74 -23.49
N TRP A 236 3.73 -0.93 -24.79
CA TRP A 236 4.85 -0.30 -25.51
C TRP A 236 4.75 1.23 -25.51
N PHE A 237 3.55 1.78 -25.71
CA PHE A 237 3.31 3.22 -25.70
C PHE A 237 3.48 3.80 -24.29
N ARG A 238 2.94 3.11 -23.28
CA ARG A 238 3.09 3.46 -21.86
C ARG A 238 4.56 3.51 -21.44
N PHE A 239 5.37 2.54 -21.87
CA PHE A 239 6.80 2.53 -21.58
C PHE A 239 7.51 3.76 -22.16
N HIS A 240 7.25 4.12 -23.41
CA HIS A 240 7.81 5.35 -24.01
C HIS A 240 7.33 6.61 -23.30
N PHE A 241 6.04 6.69 -22.99
CA PHE A 241 5.45 7.83 -22.31
C PHE A 241 6.05 8.07 -20.93
N ILE A 242 6.31 7.01 -20.15
CA ILE A 242 7.00 7.11 -18.85
C ILE A 242 8.38 7.76 -18.98
N ASN A 243 9.15 7.41 -20.03
CA ASN A 243 10.46 8.01 -20.27
C ASN A 243 10.35 9.48 -20.67
N LEU A 244 9.30 9.85 -21.39
CA LEU A 244 9.02 11.24 -21.75
C LEU A 244 8.67 12.07 -20.50
N LEU A 245 7.83 11.52 -19.62
CA LEU A 245 7.48 12.15 -18.34
C LEU A 245 8.70 12.33 -17.42
N ALA A 246 9.63 11.37 -17.40
CA ALA A 246 10.82 11.42 -16.55
C ALA A 246 11.74 12.62 -16.83
N GLN A 247 11.60 13.25 -17.99
CA GLN A 247 12.42 14.39 -18.42
C GLN A 247 11.78 15.74 -18.13
N LEU A 248 10.49 15.76 -17.75
CA LEU A 248 9.79 16.98 -17.40
C LEU A 248 10.35 17.56 -16.09
N PRO A 249 10.53 18.89 -16.00
CA PRO A 249 10.82 19.54 -14.74
C PRO A 249 9.72 19.19 -13.72
N PRO A 250 10.07 18.83 -12.47
CA PRO A 250 9.08 18.46 -11.45
C PRO A 250 8.02 19.53 -11.21
N ALA A 251 8.32 20.82 -11.45
CA ALA A 251 7.36 21.92 -11.32
C ALA A 251 6.25 21.85 -12.39
N LEU A 252 6.58 21.53 -13.65
CA LEU A 252 5.63 21.43 -14.76
C LEU A 252 4.79 20.16 -14.69
N ALA A 253 5.38 19.05 -14.25
CA ALA A 253 4.66 17.79 -14.05
C ALA A 253 3.64 17.83 -12.88
N ARG A 254 3.65 18.90 -12.07
CA ARG A 254 2.85 19.03 -10.85
C ARG A 254 1.69 20.02 -10.94
N HIS A 255 1.54 20.76 -12.03
CA HIS A 255 0.44 21.72 -12.15
C HIS A 255 -0.79 21.07 -12.80
N PRO A 256 -1.80 20.65 -12.01
CA PRO A 256 -3.06 20.21 -12.57
C PRO A 256 -3.79 21.36 -13.27
N ARG A 257 -4.71 21.02 -14.18
CA ARG A 257 -5.60 21.97 -14.87
C ARG A 257 -6.46 22.75 -13.85
N ARG A 258 -7.28 23.68 -14.30
CA ARG A 258 -8.13 24.44 -13.39
C ARG A 258 -9.17 23.51 -12.79
N PHE A 259 -9.55 23.75 -11.53
CA PHE A 259 -10.60 22.98 -10.84
C PHE A 259 -11.89 22.88 -11.66
N GLN A 260 -12.27 23.98 -12.32
CA GLN A 260 -13.47 24.11 -13.15
C GLN A 260 -13.46 23.26 -14.43
N ASP A 261 -12.30 22.73 -14.83
CA ASP A 261 -12.20 21.89 -16.03
C ASP A 261 -12.74 20.48 -15.75
N LEU A 262 -12.57 19.97 -14.53
CA LEU A 262 -13.09 18.66 -14.09
C LEU A 262 -14.35 18.79 -13.23
N VAL A 263 -14.38 19.73 -12.28
CA VAL A 263 -15.47 19.88 -11.30
C VAL A 263 -16.26 21.15 -11.63
N TYR A 264 -17.46 20.96 -12.19
CA TYR A 264 -18.35 22.04 -12.58
C TYR A 264 -19.12 22.62 -11.38
N SER A 265 -19.55 21.76 -10.47
CA SER A 265 -20.24 22.15 -9.22
C SER A 265 -19.82 21.25 -8.08
N CYS A 266 -19.64 21.83 -6.89
CA CYS A 266 -19.32 21.12 -5.66
C CYS A 266 -20.16 21.68 -4.53
N GLN A 267 -20.90 20.80 -3.85
CA GLN A 267 -21.70 21.14 -2.67
C GLN A 267 -21.53 20.06 -1.61
N TYR A 268 -21.50 20.46 -0.35
CA TYR A 268 -21.54 19.57 0.80
C TYR A 268 -22.55 20.13 1.81
N ASP A 269 -23.47 19.28 2.27
CA ASP A 269 -24.56 19.68 3.17
C ASP A 269 -25.42 20.85 2.62
N GLY A 270 -25.59 20.89 1.30
CA GLY A 270 -26.31 21.96 0.59
C GLY A 270 -25.50 23.25 0.37
N GLU A 271 -24.32 23.39 0.98
CA GLU A 271 -23.47 24.58 0.89
C GLU A 271 -22.34 24.40 -0.16
N PRO A 272 -21.96 25.46 -0.89
CA PRO A 272 -20.91 25.38 -1.90
C PRO A 272 -19.53 25.15 -1.27
N CYS A 273 -18.72 24.27 -1.89
CA CYS A 273 -17.35 24.01 -1.44
C CYS A 273 -16.44 25.23 -1.64
N ARG A 274 -15.50 25.46 -0.72
CA ARG A 274 -14.51 26.54 -0.78
C ARG A 274 -13.25 26.09 -1.53
N PRO A 275 -12.43 27.00 -2.08
CA PRO A 275 -11.16 26.65 -2.70
C PRO A 275 -10.15 25.96 -1.77
N SER A 276 -10.29 26.13 -0.45
CA SER A 276 -9.46 25.47 0.57
C SER A 276 -9.87 24.02 0.87
N ASP A 277 -11.05 23.60 0.40
CA ASP A 277 -11.61 22.29 0.72
C ASP A 277 -11.02 21.14 -0.12
N TYR A 278 -10.31 21.47 -1.21
CA TYR A 278 -9.67 20.50 -2.08
C TYR A 278 -8.17 20.75 -2.24
N VAL A 279 -7.41 19.66 -2.35
CA VAL A 279 -5.98 19.70 -2.66
C VAL A 279 -5.76 19.19 -4.07
N PRO A 280 -5.25 20.02 -4.99
CA PRO A 280 -5.02 19.62 -6.37
C PRO A 280 -3.67 18.90 -6.50
N PHE A 281 -3.63 17.81 -7.26
CA PHE A 281 -2.38 17.11 -7.61
C PHE A 281 -2.47 16.50 -9.01
N HIS A 282 -1.33 16.25 -9.63
CA HIS A 282 -1.26 15.60 -10.94
C HIS A 282 -0.84 14.13 -10.77
N HIS A 283 -1.66 13.21 -11.28
CA HIS A 283 -1.39 11.79 -11.32
C HIS A 283 -0.81 11.40 -12.70
N PRO A 284 0.35 10.73 -12.78
CA PRO A 284 1.00 10.42 -14.06
C PRO A 284 0.17 9.61 -15.05
N VAL A 285 -0.76 8.77 -14.56
CA VAL A 285 -1.63 7.92 -15.40
C VAL A 285 -2.99 8.55 -15.66
N PHE A 286 -3.53 9.31 -14.72
CA PHE A 286 -4.93 9.78 -14.73
C PHE A 286 -5.03 11.29 -14.98
N GLY A 287 -3.90 12.01 -15.02
CA GLY A 287 -3.90 13.46 -15.24
C GLY A 287 -4.28 14.22 -13.97
N SER A 288 -5.18 15.20 -14.10
CA SER A 288 -5.52 16.12 -12.99
C SER A 288 -6.46 15.47 -11.98
N CYS A 289 -6.09 15.58 -10.70
CA CYS A 289 -6.81 15.01 -9.57
C CYS A 289 -7.04 16.05 -8.47
N TYR A 290 -8.11 15.87 -7.72
CA TYR A 290 -8.48 16.71 -6.58
C TYR A 290 -8.94 15.85 -5.42
N THR A 291 -8.36 16.07 -4.24
CA THR A 291 -8.77 15.39 -3.01
C THR A 291 -9.53 16.35 -2.11
N PHE A 292 -10.81 16.08 -1.89
CA PHE A 292 -11.67 16.80 -0.94
C PHE A 292 -11.44 16.30 0.48
N ASN A 293 -11.47 17.21 1.45
CA ASN A 293 -11.31 16.93 2.87
C ASN A 293 -10.08 16.06 3.18
N SER A 294 -8.93 16.31 2.54
CA SER A 294 -7.73 15.47 2.71
C SER A 294 -7.26 15.37 4.17
N LYS A 295 -7.33 16.47 4.94
CA LYS A 295 -6.83 16.52 6.33
C LYS A 295 -7.82 16.02 7.39
N GLY A 296 -9.13 16.09 7.12
CA GLY A 296 -10.15 15.67 8.09
C GLY A 296 -10.31 16.55 9.33
N THR A 297 -9.78 17.77 9.33
CA THR A 297 -9.77 18.66 10.51
C THR A 297 -10.90 19.69 10.53
N ASP A 298 -11.48 20.01 9.38
CA ASP A 298 -12.46 21.09 9.26
C ASP A 298 -13.86 20.59 9.65
N PRO A 299 -14.51 21.20 10.67
CA PRO A 299 -15.84 20.77 11.12
C PRO A 299 -16.94 20.92 10.07
N PHE A 300 -16.74 21.72 9.02
CA PHE A 300 -17.64 21.81 7.86
C PHE A 300 -17.91 20.43 7.28
N TRP A 301 -16.93 19.53 7.27
CA TRP A 301 -17.04 18.17 6.72
C TRP A 301 -17.56 17.12 7.71
N ARG A 302 -18.16 17.52 8.84
CA ARG A 302 -18.70 16.56 9.82
C ARG A 302 -20.04 16.01 9.35
N ALA A 303 -20.11 14.70 9.14
CA ALA A 303 -21.34 14.03 8.74
C ALA A 303 -22.26 13.85 9.96
N THR A 304 -23.16 14.81 10.17
CA THR A 304 -24.11 14.80 11.30
C THR A 304 -25.40 14.05 11.00
N LYS A 305 -25.82 14.02 9.73
CA LYS A 305 -27.08 13.40 9.28
C LYS A 305 -26.82 12.49 8.09
N PRO A 306 -27.38 11.27 8.06
CA PRO A 306 -27.38 10.45 6.86
C PRO A 306 -28.39 11.00 5.85
N GLY A 307 -28.06 10.93 4.57
CA GLY A 307 -28.96 11.29 3.47
C GLY A 307 -28.23 11.90 2.29
N ILE A 308 -28.82 11.76 1.09
CA ILE A 308 -28.29 12.32 -0.15
C ILE A 308 -28.09 13.86 -0.07
N PRO A 309 -29.03 14.68 0.45
CA PRO A 309 -28.84 16.14 0.47
C PRO A 309 -27.74 16.61 1.43
N TYR A 310 -27.38 15.78 2.41
CA TYR A 310 -26.37 16.09 3.43
C TYR A 310 -24.98 15.55 3.07
N GLY A 311 -24.84 14.93 1.89
CA GLY A 311 -23.59 14.37 1.40
C GLY A 311 -22.82 15.32 0.48
N LEU A 312 -21.74 14.80 -0.10
CA LEU A 312 -20.99 15.47 -1.17
C LEU A 312 -21.70 15.30 -2.51
N SER A 313 -22.09 16.41 -3.14
CA SER A 313 -22.68 16.48 -4.47
C SER A 313 -21.71 17.13 -5.43
N LEU A 314 -21.35 16.40 -6.49
CA LEU A 314 -20.41 16.84 -7.52
C LEU A 314 -21.05 16.74 -8.90
N ILE A 315 -20.92 17.79 -9.70
CA ILE A 315 -21.18 17.75 -11.14
C ILE A 315 -19.81 17.76 -11.82
N LEU A 316 -19.50 16.67 -12.53
CA LEU A 316 -18.19 16.43 -13.10
C LEU A 316 -18.25 16.50 -14.63
N ARG A 317 -17.20 17.08 -15.23
CA ARG A 317 -17.00 17.09 -16.67
C ARG A 317 -15.99 16.00 -17.03
N ALA A 318 -16.46 14.94 -17.66
CA ALA A 318 -15.59 13.94 -18.27
C ALA A 318 -15.25 14.38 -19.70
N GLU A 319 -14.00 14.77 -19.92
CA GLU A 319 -13.51 15.14 -21.25
C GLU A 319 -13.40 13.90 -22.16
N GLN A 320 -13.85 14.02 -23.42
CA GLN A 320 -13.84 12.91 -24.40
C GLN A 320 -13.03 13.22 -25.67
N GLN A 321 -12.64 14.49 -25.90
CA GLN A 321 -12.13 14.96 -27.20
C GLN A 321 -10.59 15.16 -27.23
N GLU A 322 -9.93 15.35 -26.08
CA GLU A 322 -8.49 15.66 -25.99
C GLU A 322 -7.61 14.45 -25.60
N HIS A 323 -8.17 13.24 -25.71
CA HIS A 323 -7.56 12.03 -25.17
C HIS A 323 -6.35 11.55 -25.96
N ILE A 324 -5.30 11.08 -25.27
CA ILE A 324 -4.23 10.28 -25.88
C ILE A 324 -4.73 8.82 -26.03
N PRO A 325 -5.19 8.37 -27.22
CA PRO A 325 -6.01 7.15 -27.35
C PRO A 325 -5.27 5.86 -27.00
N LEU A 326 -3.93 5.91 -27.01
CA LEU A 326 -3.06 4.76 -26.71
C LEU A 326 -2.69 4.64 -25.23
N LEU A 327 -2.90 5.69 -24.43
CA LEU A 327 -2.66 5.66 -22.97
C LEU A 327 -3.94 5.43 -22.19
N SER A 328 -5.03 6.04 -22.61
CA SER A 328 -6.31 5.86 -21.98
C SER A 328 -7.37 5.52 -23.01
N THR A 329 -8.00 4.38 -22.81
CA THR A 329 -9.10 3.87 -23.65
C THR A 329 -10.45 3.99 -22.95
N VAL A 330 -10.47 4.63 -21.78
CA VAL A 330 -11.64 4.70 -20.90
C VAL A 330 -12.04 6.16 -20.74
N ALA A 331 -13.29 6.46 -21.08
CA ALA A 331 -13.90 7.75 -20.82
C ALA A 331 -14.65 7.73 -19.49
N GLY A 332 -14.45 8.77 -18.67
CA GLY A 332 -15.13 8.92 -17.39
C GLY A 332 -14.23 9.59 -16.36
N VAL A 333 -14.61 9.41 -15.10
CA VAL A 333 -13.87 9.96 -13.97
C VAL A 333 -13.58 8.84 -12.98
N LYS A 334 -12.38 8.83 -12.42
CA LYS A 334 -12.00 7.88 -11.37
C LYS A 334 -12.23 8.50 -10.00
N VAL A 335 -12.87 7.75 -9.11
CA VAL A 335 -13.16 8.19 -7.74
C VAL A 335 -12.59 7.18 -6.75
N MET A 336 -11.96 7.69 -5.69
CA MET A 336 -11.45 6.92 -4.57
C MET A 336 -11.92 7.57 -3.27
N ILE A 337 -12.46 6.76 -2.37
CA ILE A 337 -12.83 7.17 -1.01
C ILE A 337 -11.80 6.55 -0.08
N HIS A 338 -11.15 7.38 0.74
CA HIS A 338 -10.04 6.93 1.58
C HIS A 338 -9.98 7.68 2.92
N SER A 339 -9.11 7.22 3.81
CA SER A 339 -8.89 7.86 5.11
C SER A 339 -8.21 9.22 4.94
N HIS A 340 -8.36 10.07 5.94
CA HIS A 340 -7.67 11.35 6.01
C HIS A 340 -6.16 11.17 6.11
N ASN A 341 -5.39 12.16 5.64
CA ASN A 341 -3.93 12.16 5.61
C ASN A 341 -3.31 10.93 4.93
N GLN A 342 -4.04 10.28 4.00
CA GLN A 342 -3.58 9.13 3.22
C GLN A 342 -3.29 9.55 1.77
N THR A 343 -2.21 9.01 1.20
CA THR A 343 -1.94 9.16 -0.24
C THR A 343 -2.93 8.33 -1.07
N PRO A 344 -3.62 8.91 -2.07
CA PRO A 344 -4.58 8.18 -2.89
C PRO A 344 -3.90 7.31 -3.96
N PHE A 345 -3.78 6.01 -3.69
CA PHE A 345 -3.25 5.01 -4.62
C PHE A 345 -4.33 4.51 -5.60
N LEU A 346 -4.64 5.35 -6.60
CA LEU A 346 -5.75 5.16 -7.52
C LEU A 346 -5.63 3.90 -8.40
N GLU A 347 -4.42 3.34 -8.60
CA GLU A 347 -4.25 2.11 -9.37
C GLU A 347 -4.80 0.87 -8.66
N HIS A 348 -4.80 0.89 -7.32
CA HIS A 348 -5.20 -0.24 -6.49
C HIS A 348 -6.59 -0.05 -5.91
N GLU A 349 -6.92 1.17 -5.51
CA GLU A 349 -8.15 1.51 -4.82
C GLU A 349 -8.89 2.62 -5.59
N GLY A 350 -10.06 2.29 -6.14
CA GLY A 350 -10.91 3.26 -6.83
C GLY A 350 -11.84 2.63 -7.85
N PHE A 351 -12.88 3.36 -8.23
CA PHE A 351 -13.88 2.92 -9.19
C PHE A 351 -14.14 4.00 -10.24
N HIS A 352 -14.66 3.58 -11.39
CA HIS A 352 -14.92 4.47 -12.53
C HIS A 352 -16.39 4.90 -12.54
N ILE A 353 -16.62 6.18 -12.79
CA ILE A 353 -17.95 6.75 -13.00
C ILE A 353 -18.13 7.01 -14.50
N ARG A 354 -19.22 6.48 -15.04
CA ARG A 354 -19.58 6.65 -16.45
C ARG A 354 -20.09 8.08 -16.69
N PRO A 355 -19.71 8.74 -17.79
CA PRO A 355 -20.29 10.02 -18.18
C PRO A 355 -21.77 9.90 -18.57
N GLY A 356 -22.55 10.96 -18.35
CA GLY A 356 -23.95 11.06 -18.79
C GLY A 356 -24.98 10.40 -17.86
N ILE A 357 -24.58 9.91 -16.69
CA ILE A 357 -25.47 9.36 -15.67
C ILE A 357 -25.23 10.03 -14.32
N ALA A 358 -26.26 10.09 -13.48
CA ALA A 358 -26.12 10.42 -12.06
C ALA A 358 -25.80 9.13 -11.28
N THR A 359 -24.69 9.12 -10.54
CA THR A 359 -24.28 7.96 -9.73
C THR A 359 -24.38 8.30 -8.24
N THR A 360 -25.24 7.59 -7.50
CA THR A 360 -25.39 7.75 -6.05
C THR A 360 -24.56 6.69 -5.33
N ILE A 361 -23.65 7.12 -4.46
CA ILE A 361 -22.71 6.25 -3.74
C ILE A 361 -23.04 6.28 -2.26
N GLY A 362 -23.52 5.15 -1.72
CA GLY A 362 -23.68 4.96 -0.27
C GLY A 362 -22.36 4.53 0.36
N ILE A 363 -21.96 5.18 1.45
CA ILE A 363 -20.69 4.90 2.14
C ILE A 363 -20.99 4.25 3.49
N ARG A 364 -20.29 3.15 3.79
CA ARG A 364 -20.26 2.51 5.10
C ARG A 364 -18.81 2.45 5.56
N GLN A 365 -18.54 2.94 6.77
CA GLN A 365 -17.21 2.88 7.36
C GLN A 365 -17.06 1.61 8.19
N ASP A 366 -16.12 0.75 7.81
CA ASP A 366 -15.73 -0.42 8.58
C ASP A 366 -14.31 -0.20 9.12
N GLN A 367 -14.12 -0.30 10.45
CA GLN A 367 -12.83 -0.12 11.10
C GLN A 367 -12.37 -1.43 11.75
N VAL A 368 -11.11 -1.79 11.54
CA VAL A 368 -10.50 -2.99 12.12
C VAL A 368 -9.27 -2.58 12.93
N ASN A 369 -9.36 -2.73 14.24
CA ASN A 369 -8.23 -2.53 15.15
C ASN A 369 -7.63 -3.89 15.51
N ARG A 370 -6.31 -4.06 15.31
CA ARG A 370 -5.59 -5.30 15.61
C ARG A 370 -4.56 -5.07 16.71
N LEU A 371 -4.28 -6.10 17.49
CA LEU A 371 -3.19 -6.09 18.46
C LEU A 371 -1.85 -6.26 17.73
N GLY A 372 -0.85 -5.49 18.15
CA GLY A 372 0.54 -5.62 17.69
C GLY A 372 1.41 -6.46 18.65
N GLY A 373 2.72 -6.42 18.43
CA GLY A 373 3.70 -7.10 19.28
C GLY A 373 3.58 -8.63 19.26
N ASN A 374 3.52 -9.25 20.44
CA ASN A 374 3.50 -10.72 20.55
C ASN A 374 2.21 -11.36 20.02
N TYR A 375 1.12 -10.60 19.91
CA TYR A 375 -0.18 -11.10 19.41
C TYR A 375 -0.30 -11.05 17.89
N GLY A 376 0.54 -10.26 17.21
CA GLY A 376 0.44 -10.09 15.76
C GLY A 376 1.47 -9.12 15.20
N LYS A 377 1.82 -9.33 13.94
CA LYS A 377 2.69 -8.42 13.18
C LYS A 377 1.85 -7.26 12.64
N CYS A 378 1.64 -6.26 13.49
CA CYS A 378 0.91 -5.04 13.16
C CYS A 378 1.70 -3.83 13.66
N THR A 379 1.77 -2.80 12.82
CA THR A 379 2.33 -1.49 13.16
C THR A 379 1.23 -0.44 13.11
N THR A 380 1.31 0.58 13.97
CA THR A 380 0.34 1.68 14.03
C THR A 380 0.73 2.88 13.18
N ASP A 381 2.03 3.20 13.14
CA ASP A 381 2.59 4.40 12.53
C ASP A 381 3.73 4.10 11.54
N GLY A 382 4.15 2.83 11.46
CA GLY A 382 5.26 2.40 10.62
C GLY A 382 6.65 2.68 11.20
N ALA A 383 6.76 3.14 12.46
CA ALA A 383 8.04 3.50 13.06
C ALA A 383 8.97 2.30 13.31
N ASP A 384 8.40 1.11 13.47
CA ASP A 384 9.09 -0.19 13.58
C ASP A 384 9.52 -0.77 12.23
N VAL A 385 9.10 -0.16 11.11
CA VAL A 385 9.44 -0.61 9.76
C VAL A 385 10.74 0.06 9.31
N ALA A 386 11.74 -0.74 8.95
CA ALA A 386 13.03 -0.24 8.47
C ALA A 386 12.98 0.55 7.13
N VAL A 387 11.82 0.56 6.47
CA VAL A 387 11.60 1.26 5.20
C VAL A 387 11.11 2.67 5.49
N GLU A 388 11.95 3.64 5.20
CA GLU A 388 11.57 5.06 5.21
C GLU A 388 10.50 5.34 4.15
N LEU A 389 9.39 5.97 4.57
CA LEU A 389 8.30 6.32 3.67
C LEU A 389 8.67 7.55 2.84
N LEU A 390 8.50 7.44 1.52
CA LEU A 390 8.71 8.55 0.59
C LEU A 390 7.49 9.49 0.48
N TYR A 391 6.34 9.05 0.99
CA TYR A 391 5.09 9.79 0.96
C TYR A 391 4.91 10.58 2.26
N ASN A 392 4.55 11.85 2.15
CA ASN A 392 4.22 12.69 3.31
C ASN A 392 2.76 12.45 3.76
N SER A 393 2.46 11.23 4.18
CA SER A 393 1.14 10.77 4.58
C SER A 393 1.23 9.76 5.73
N SER A 394 0.11 9.39 6.35
CA SER A 394 0.07 8.30 7.31
C SER A 394 0.54 6.99 6.71
N TYR A 395 1.05 6.10 7.56
CA TYR A 395 1.48 4.77 7.15
C TYR A 395 0.32 3.99 6.52
N THR A 396 0.60 3.37 5.37
CA THR A 396 -0.27 2.37 4.75
C THR A 396 0.60 1.29 4.13
N LEU A 397 0.04 0.10 3.96
CA LEU A 397 0.74 -1.00 3.32
C LEU A 397 1.22 -0.62 1.91
N GLN A 398 0.37 0.05 1.12
CA GLN A 398 0.72 0.49 -0.23
C GLN A 398 1.85 1.52 -0.23
N ALA A 399 1.82 2.52 0.67
CA ALA A 399 2.90 3.50 0.78
C ALA A 399 4.24 2.84 1.13
N CYS A 400 4.22 1.83 2.02
CA CYS A 400 5.40 1.05 2.38
C CYS A 400 5.95 0.24 1.19
N LEU A 401 5.08 -0.50 0.48
CA LEU A 401 5.47 -1.32 -0.66
C LEU A 401 6.07 -0.47 -1.79
N HIS A 402 5.43 0.64 -2.15
CA HIS A 402 5.92 1.54 -3.19
C HIS A 402 7.22 2.25 -2.79
N SER A 403 7.37 2.64 -1.52
CA SER A 403 8.63 3.22 -1.01
C SER A 403 9.77 2.20 -1.03
N CYS A 404 9.48 0.95 -0.66
CA CYS A 404 10.44 -0.16 -0.71
C CYS A 404 10.89 -0.44 -2.15
N PHE A 405 9.94 -0.56 -3.08
CA PHE A 405 10.19 -0.77 -4.49
C PHE A 405 11.05 0.36 -5.08
N GLN A 406 10.70 1.61 -4.81
CA GLN A 406 11.47 2.76 -5.30
C GLN A 406 12.91 2.76 -4.78
N ARG A 407 13.13 2.38 -3.52
CA ARG A 407 14.47 2.27 -2.92
C ARG A 407 15.28 1.11 -3.52
N ALA A 408 14.65 -0.03 -3.78
CA ALA A 408 15.30 -1.15 -4.47
C ALA A 408 15.71 -0.76 -5.90
N MET A 409 14.83 -0.05 -6.61
CA MET A 409 15.11 0.46 -7.95
C MET A 409 16.28 1.45 -7.96
N LEU A 410 16.36 2.34 -6.98
CA LEU A 410 17.51 3.25 -6.83
C LEU A 410 18.82 2.52 -6.54
N ARG A 411 18.80 1.48 -5.69
CA ARG A 411 20.00 0.70 -5.33
C ARG A 411 20.55 -0.11 -6.51
N HIS A 412 19.68 -0.73 -7.29
CA HIS A 412 20.09 -1.65 -8.36
C HIS A 412 20.20 -0.97 -9.73
N CYS A 413 19.29 -0.04 -10.06
CA CYS A 413 19.25 0.61 -11.37
C CYS A 413 19.92 2.00 -11.38
N GLY A 414 20.11 2.63 -10.20
CA GLY A 414 20.64 3.99 -10.09
C GLY A 414 19.67 5.10 -10.50
N CYS A 415 18.39 4.78 -10.72
CA CYS A 415 17.33 5.72 -11.08
C CYS A 415 16.00 5.27 -10.49
N GLY A 416 15.04 6.18 -10.32
CA GLY A 416 13.73 5.86 -9.75
C GLY A 416 12.60 5.84 -10.78
N TYR A 417 11.51 5.15 -10.44
CA TYR A 417 10.31 5.03 -11.25
C TYR A 417 9.49 6.32 -11.22
N VAL A 418 8.92 6.73 -12.37
CA VAL A 418 8.27 8.03 -12.53
C VAL A 418 6.94 8.18 -11.78
N TYR A 419 6.26 7.08 -11.49
CA TYR A 419 4.96 7.11 -10.79
C TYR A 419 5.08 7.29 -9.29
N TYR A 420 6.28 7.08 -8.74
CA TYR A 420 6.52 7.18 -7.31
C TYR A 420 7.43 8.38 -7.01
N PRO A 421 7.24 9.04 -5.86
CA PRO A 421 8.11 10.14 -5.46
C PRO A 421 9.57 9.68 -5.36
N LEU A 422 10.48 10.62 -5.58
CA LEU A 422 11.92 10.41 -5.42
C LEU A 422 12.41 10.97 -4.09
N PRO A 423 13.39 10.32 -3.44
CA PRO A 423 14.16 10.94 -2.37
C PRO A 423 15.01 12.10 -2.91
N ALA A 424 15.43 12.99 -2.01
CA ALA A 424 16.25 14.15 -2.37
C ALA A 424 17.56 13.73 -3.08
N GLY A 425 17.88 14.39 -4.19
CA GLY A 425 19.09 14.12 -4.99
C GLY A 425 18.98 12.97 -6.00
N ALA A 426 17.94 12.13 -5.93
CA ALA A 426 17.69 11.10 -6.92
C ALA A 426 17.03 11.66 -8.19
N ARG A 427 17.07 10.88 -9.28
CA ARG A 427 16.52 11.25 -10.59
C ARG A 427 15.69 10.11 -11.17
N TYR A 428 14.71 10.45 -12.01
CA TYR A 428 13.89 9.47 -12.71
C TYR A 428 14.68 8.74 -13.80
N CYS A 429 14.28 7.51 -14.09
CA CYS A 429 14.86 6.70 -15.17
C CYS A 429 14.52 7.27 -16.54
N ASP A 430 15.53 7.35 -17.41
CA ASP A 430 15.43 7.72 -18.81
C ASP A 430 16.31 6.76 -19.61
N TYR A 431 15.81 6.15 -20.68
CA TYR A 431 16.61 5.24 -21.52
C TYR A 431 17.83 5.93 -22.15
N ARG A 432 17.89 7.27 -22.23
CA ARG A 432 19.10 7.98 -22.70
C ARG A 432 20.25 7.90 -21.69
N ARG A 433 19.92 7.89 -20.40
CA ARG A 433 20.92 7.86 -19.32
C ARG A 433 21.17 6.43 -18.86
N GLN A 434 20.13 5.62 -18.78
CA GLN A 434 20.17 4.22 -18.38
C GLN A 434 19.47 3.34 -19.42
N PRO A 435 20.12 2.97 -20.54
CA PRO A 435 19.48 2.21 -21.62
C PRO A 435 18.85 0.88 -21.16
N ALA A 436 19.45 0.25 -20.14
CA ALA A 436 19.01 -1.04 -19.61
C ALA A 436 17.93 -0.94 -18.51
N TRP A 437 17.48 0.25 -18.10
CA TRP A 437 16.58 0.38 -16.94
C TRP A 437 15.28 -0.43 -17.10
N GLY A 438 14.75 -0.52 -18.32
CA GLY A 438 13.56 -1.30 -18.61
C GLY A 438 13.76 -2.81 -18.38
N ASN A 439 14.94 -3.35 -18.71
CA ASN A 439 15.26 -4.75 -18.45
C ASN A 439 15.29 -5.03 -16.93
N TRP A 440 15.95 -4.16 -16.16
CA TRP A 440 15.98 -4.26 -14.70
C TRP A 440 14.58 -4.13 -14.08
N TYR A 441 13.81 -3.13 -14.50
CA TYR A 441 12.44 -2.93 -14.03
C TYR A 441 11.60 -4.19 -14.21
N TRP A 442 11.67 -4.83 -15.37
CA TRP A 442 10.92 -6.05 -15.65
C TRP A 442 11.46 -7.26 -14.90
N TYR A 443 12.79 -7.40 -14.76
CA TYR A 443 13.39 -8.44 -13.93
C TYR A 443 12.89 -8.34 -12.47
N TYR A 444 12.98 -7.16 -11.86
CA TYR A 444 12.50 -6.97 -10.48
C TYR A 444 10.98 -7.04 -10.35
N CYS A 445 10.20 -6.52 -11.31
CA CYS A 445 8.74 -6.66 -11.26
C CYS A 445 8.31 -8.13 -11.36
N TYR A 446 8.98 -8.93 -12.20
CA TYR A 446 8.66 -10.35 -12.37
C TYR A 446 9.10 -11.19 -11.16
N TYR A 447 10.26 -10.90 -10.56
CA TYR A 447 10.81 -11.65 -9.41
C TYR A 447 10.36 -11.15 -8.03
N CYS A 448 9.77 -9.96 -7.91
CA CYS A 448 9.25 -9.45 -6.63
C CYS A 448 7.74 -9.59 -6.46
N TYR A 449 6.97 -9.76 -7.54
CA TYR A 449 5.51 -9.99 -7.47
C TYR A 449 5.09 -11.46 -7.62
N HIS A 450 6.01 -12.34 -7.98
CA HIS A 450 5.90 -13.80 -7.90
C HIS A 450 6.96 -14.33 -6.93
#